data_AF-A0A1B8U4B2-F1
#
_entry.id   AF-A0A1B8U4B2-F1
#
_cell.length_a   1.000
_cell.length_b   1.000
_cell.length_c   1.000
_cell.angle_alpha   90.00
_cell.angle_beta   90.00
_cell.angle_gamma   90.00
#
_symmetry.space_group_name_H-M   'P 1'
#
loop_
_entity.id
_entity.type
_entity.pdbx_description
1 polymer ?
#
loop_
_entity_poly.entity_id
_entity_poly.type
_entity_poly.pdbx_seq_one_letter_code
_entity_poly.pdbx_strand_id
1 'polypeptide(L)'
;MEITHKINNEFILICKEILRENLDLKEWNLIESCDQFQTENYCGGFEGIEDEFTFSFFNKNREEFWFQITLSDIEKVEKGIIKEIAIRKAE
;
A
#
# COMPACT_ATOMS: atom_id res chain seq x y z
N MET A 1 -0.34 -20.34 -7.97
CA MET A 1 0.38 -20.03 -6.71
C MET A 1 0.22 -18.55 -6.49
N GLU A 2 -0.27 -18.16 -5.33
CA GLU A 2 -0.31 -16.76 -4.91
C GLU A 2 1.14 -16.29 -4.66
N ILE A 3 1.53 -15.16 -5.25
CA ILE A 3 2.84 -14.56 -5.02
C ILE A 3 2.68 -13.64 -3.82
N THR A 4 3.53 -13.77 -2.81
CA THR A 4 3.53 -12.87 -1.65
C THR A 4 4.79 -12.02 -1.63
N HIS A 5 4.65 -10.82 -1.06
CA HIS A 5 5.76 -9.93 -0.78
C HIS A 5 5.87 -9.71 0.71
N LYS A 6 7.09 -9.86 1.25
CA LYS A 6 7.36 -9.63 2.66
C LYS A 6 7.42 -8.13 2.92
N ILE A 7 6.62 -7.69 3.89
CA ILE A 7 6.61 -6.31 4.36
C ILE A 7 8.03 -5.94 4.81
N ASN A 8 8.56 -4.89 4.20
CA ASN A 8 9.87 -4.34 4.51
C ASN A 8 9.72 -2.96 5.20
N ASN A 9 10.84 -2.43 5.70
CA ASN A 9 10.84 -1.14 6.39
C ASN A 9 10.34 0.01 5.51
N GLU A 10 10.55 -0.06 4.19
CA GLU A 10 10.11 0.94 3.23
C GLU A 10 8.58 1.05 3.20
N PHE A 11 7.86 -0.08 3.09
CA PHE A 11 6.41 -0.06 3.13
C PHE A 11 5.85 0.27 4.52
N ILE A 12 6.56 -0.11 5.59
CA ILE A 12 6.19 0.31 6.96
C ILE A 12 6.25 1.84 7.10
N LEU A 13 7.20 2.51 6.45
CA LEU A 13 7.28 3.98 6.49
C LEU A 13 6.07 4.61 5.80
N ILE A 14 5.64 4.09 4.65
CA ILE A 14 4.42 4.51 3.96
C ILE A 14 3.20 4.33 4.86
N CYS A 15 3.06 3.15 5.49
CA CYS A 15 1.95 2.87 6.42
C CYS A 15 1.91 3.90 7.57
N LYS A 16 3.06 4.27 8.12
CA LYS A 16 3.15 5.29 9.17
C LYS A 16 2.82 6.69 8.69
N GLU A 17 3.09 7.00 7.43
CA GLU A 17 2.72 8.27 6.81
C GLU A 17 1.20 8.37 6.64
N ILE A 18 0.58 7.33 6.06
CA ILE A 18 -0.89 7.23 5.92
C ILE A 18 -1.58 7.40 7.27
N LEU A 19 -1.14 6.68 8.30
CA LEU A 19 -1.74 6.76 9.63
C LEU A 19 -1.50 8.12 10.32
N ARG A 20 -0.48 8.89 9.91
CA ARG A 20 -0.21 10.23 10.46
C ARG A 20 -1.21 11.26 9.97
N GLU A 21 -1.73 11.11 8.75
CA GLU A 21 -2.79 11.98 8.23
C GLU A 21 -4.06 11.89 9.08
N ASN A 22 -4.27 10.76 9.79
CA ASN A 22 -5.37 10.56 10.73
C ASN A 22 -6.75 10.83 10.10
N LEU A 23 -6.92 10.35 8.87
CA LEU A 23 -8.14 10.49 8.07
C LEU A 23 -8.95 9.20 8.08
N ASP A 24 -10.27 9.33 8.08
CA ASP A 24 -11.18 8.21 7.80
C ASP A 24 -11.35 7.97 6.28
N LEU A 25 -12.08 6.92 5.90
CA LEU A 25 -12.29 6.58 4.48
C LEU A 25 -13.00 7.70 3.70
N LYS A 26 -13.92 8.44 4.32
CA LYS A 26 -14.62 9.53 3.64
C LYS A 26 -13.67 10.68 3.37
N GLU A 27 -12.81 10.99 4.32
CA GLU A 27 -11.79 12.03 4.18
C GLU A 27 -10.74 11.65 3.14
N TRP A 28 -10.29 10.39 3.11
CA TRP A 28 -9.40 9.88 2.05
C TRP A 28 -10.03 9.98 0.66
N ASN A 29 -11.32 9.67 0.53
CA ASN A 29 -12.06 9.80 -0.73
C ASN A 29 -12.10 11.25 -1.25
N LEU A 30 -12.10 12.25 -0.35
CA LEU A 30 -12.08 13.67 -0.75
C LEU A 30 -10.73 14.13 -1.30
N ILE A 31 -9.64 13.43 -0.97
CA ILE A 31 -8.27 13.76 -1.38
C ILE A 31 -7.63 12.67 -2.23
N GLU A 32 -8.47 11.82 -2.85
CA GLU A 32 -8.08 10.66 -3.63
C GLU A 32 -6.89 10.96 -4.56
N SER A 33 -5.89 10.09 -4.49
CA SER A 33 -4.69 10.17 -5.32
C SER A 33 -4.00 8.81 -5.33
N CYS A 34 -3.94 8.18 -6.49
CA CYS A 34 -3.41 6.83 -6.65
C CYS A 34 -1.87 6.77 -6.64
N ASP A 35 -1.18 7.91 -6.53
CA ASP A 35 0.29 8.01 -6.53
C ASP A 35 0.84 8.93 -5.42
N GLN A 36 0.04 9.24 -4.40
CA GLN A 36 0.43 10.14 -3.31
C GLN A 36 1.68 9.69 -2.52
N PHE A 37 1.86 8.39 -2.32
CA PHE A 37 2.92 7.81 -1.50
C PHE A 37 3.94 7.09 -2.39
N GLN A 38 5.18 7.59 -2.39
CA GLN A 38 6.24 7.08 -3.26
C GLN A 38 7.56 6.93 -2.53
N THR A 39 8.26 5.84 -2.83
CA THR A 39 9.63 5.55 -2.39
C THR A 39 10.42 4.94 -3.57
N GLU A 40 11.59 4.34 -3.33
CA GLU A 40 12.40 3.76 -4.41
C GLU A 40 11.70 2.57 -5.11
N ASN A 41 10.99 1.76 -4.33
CA ASN A 41 10.37 0.52 -4.78
C ASN A 41 8.85 0.50 -4.67
N TYR A 42 8.20 1.55 -4.16
CA TYR A 42 6.74 1.62 -4.08
C TYR A 42 6.21 2.93 -4.64
N CYS A 43 5.05 2.87 -5.25
CA CYS A 43 4.25 4.02 -5.66
C CYS A 43 2.78 3.65 -5.48
N GLY A 44 1.99 4.49 -4.85
CA GLY A 44 0.57 4.20 -4.66
C GLY A 44 -0.16 5.26 -3.86
N GLY A 45 -1.43 4.99 -3.59
CA GLY A 45 -2.27 5.86 -2.79
C GLY A 45 -3.71 5.38 -2.77
N PHE A 46 -4.62 6.24 -2.32
CA PHE A 46 -6.01 5.85 -2.08
C PHE A 46 -6.82 5.87 -3.38
N GLU A 47 -7.61 4.83 -3.60
CA GLU A 47 -8.64 4.71 -4.64
C GLU A 47 -10.02 4.69 -3.94
N GLY A 48 -10.82 5.74 -4.16
CA GLY A 48 -12.16 5.90 -3.60
C GLY A 48 -13.27 5.04 -4.18
N ILE A 49 -13.10 4.36 -5.33
CA ILE A 49 -14.10 3.42 -5.86
C ILE A 49 -14.08 2.11 -5.06
N GLU A 50 -12.89 1.66 -4.65
CA GLU A 50 -12.69 0.39 -3.95
C GLU A 50 -12.50 0.59 -2.43
N ASP A 51 -12.40 1.84 -1.96
CA ASP A 51 -12.07 2.22 -0.58
C ASP A 51 -10.75 1.58 -0.08
N GLU A 52 -9.78 1.45 -0.99
CA GLU A 52 -8.52 0.75 -0.77
C GLU A 52 -7.32 1.59 -1.17
N PHE A 53 -6.18 1.33 -0.54
CA PHE A 53 -4.91 1.84 -1.03
C PHE A 53 -4.35 0.87 -2.06
N THR A 54 -4.13 1.37 -3.27
CA THR A 54 -3.53 0.62 -4.37
C THR A 54 -2.07 0.98 -4.51
N PHE A 55 -1.21 -0.01 -4.73
CA PHE A 55 0.23 0.17 -4.82
C PHE A 55 0.86 -0.66 -5.94
N SER A 56 1.79 -0.02 -6.64
CA SER A 56 2.85 -0.67 -7.41
C SER A 56 4.06 -0.93 -6.53
N PHE A 57 4.57 -2.16 -6.53
CA PHE A 57 5.84 -2.58 -5.95
C PHE A 57 6.80 -3.01 -7.06
N PHE A 58 8.01 -2.48 -7.04
CA PHE A 58 9.08 -2.82 -7.98
C PHE A 58 10.11 -3.70 -7.29
N ASN A 59 10.28 -4.93 -7.78
CA ASN A 59 11.29 -5.82 -7.25
C ASN A 59 12.72 -5.39 -7.71
N LYS A 60 13.74 -6.11 -7.25
CA LYS A 60 15.15 -5.88 -7.62
C LYS A 60 15.45 -5.92 -9.14
N ASN A 61 14.60 -6.59 -9.92
CA ASN A 61 14.72 -6.67 -11.38
C ASN A 61 13.91 -5.57 -12.08
N ARG A 62 13.32 -4.63 -11.32
CA ARG A 62 12.38 -3.61 -11.79
C ARG A 62 11.11 -4.18 -12.42
N GLU A 63 10.76 -5.41 -12.07
CA GLU A 63 9.43 -5.96 -12.39
C GLU A 63 8.40 -5.35 -11.46
N GLU A 64 7.31 -4.89 -12.04
CA GLU A 64 6.20 -4.28 -11.32
C GLU A 64 5.18 -5.32 -10.87
N PHE A 65 4.70 -5.14 -9.65
CA PHE A 65 3.64 -5.91 -9.05
C PHE A 65 2.61 -4.99 -8.44
N TRP A 66 1.33 -5.36 -8.51
CA TRP A 66 0.24 -4.61 -7.90
C TRP A 66 -0.31 -5.33 -6.69
N PHE A 67 -0.73 -4.56 -5.70
CA PHE A 67 -1.50 -5.03 -4.56
C PHE A 67 -2.40 -3.92 -4.02
N GLN A 68 -3.38 -4.35 -3.24
CA GLN A 68 -4.31 -3.47 -2.56
C GLN A 68 -4.33 -3.80 -1.07
N ILE A 69 -4.60 -2.78 -0.26
CA ILE A 69 -4.67 -2.92 1.19
C ILE A 69 -5.68 -1.94 1.77
N THR A 70 -6.48 -2.41 2.73
CA THR A 70 -7.46 -1.55 3.42
C THR A 70 -6.76 -0.67 4.45
N LEU A 71 -7.40 0.44 4.85
CA LEU A 71 -6.94 1.27 5.97
C LEU A 71 -6.76 0.45 7.27
N SER A 72 -7.64 -0.52 7.51
CA SER A 72 -7.54 -1.43 8.67
C SER A 72 -6.32 -2.35 8.59
N ASP A 73 -5.96 -2.83 7.40
CA ASP A 73 -4.79 -3.67 7.23
C ASP A 73 -3.50 -2.87 7.32
N ILE A 74 -3.48 -1.61 6.90
CA ILE A 74 -2.36 -0.69 7.14
C ILE A 74 -2.05 -0.56 8.63
N GLU A 75 -3.06 -0.45 9.50
CA GLU A 75 -2.83 -0.47 10.96
C GLU A 75 -2.22 -1.79 11.44
N LYS A 76 -2.66 -2.93 10.87
CA LYS A 76 -2.13 -4.25 11.23
C LYS A 76 -0.71 -4.45 10.74
N VAL A 77 -0.33 -3.85 9.61
CA VAL A 77 1.05 -3.81 9.10
C VAL A 77 1.93 -3.01 10.06
N GLU A 78 1.50 -1.81 10.48
CA GLU A 78 2.26 -0.97 11.42
C GLU A 78 2.50 -1.70 12.76
N LYS A 79 1.47 -2.39 13.26
CA LYS A 79 1.54 -3.22 14.49
C LYS A 79 2.34 -4.53 14.31
N GLY A 80 2.82 -4.84 13.10
CA GLY A 80 3.58 -6.05 12.79
C GLY A 80 2.76 -7.36 12.78
N ILE A 81 1.44 -7.25 12.68
CA ILE A 81 0.51 -8.39 12.63
C ILE A 81 0.49 -8.98 11.21
N ILE A 82 0.35 -8.13 10.19
CA ILE A 82 0.52 -8.51 8.78
C ILE A 82 2.00 -8.37 8.44
N LYS A 83 2.60 -9.45 7.94
CA LYS A 83 4.05 -9.52 7.62
C LYS A 83 4.31 -9.80 6.15
N GLU A 84 3.28 -10.23 5.43
CA GLU A 84 3.33 -10.51 4.00
C GLU A 84 2.00 -10.07 3.38
N ILE A 85 2.06 -9.63 2.14
CA ILE A 85 0.91 -9.20 1.35
C ILE A 85 0.89 -9.97 0.03
N ALA A 86 -0.30 -10.31 -0.43
CA ALA A 86 -0.48 -10.89 -1.75
C ALA A 86 -0.17 -9.83 -2.80
N ILE A 87 0.61 -10.20 -3.81
CA ILE A 87 0.96 -9.35 -4.94
C ILE A 87 0.66 -10.09 -6.25
N ARG A 88 0.29 -9.34 -7.27
CA ARG A 88 0.14 -9.87 -8.64
C ARG A 88 1.09 -9.15 -9.57
N LYS A 89 1.64 -9.84 -10.58
CA LYS A 89 2.46 -9.18 -11.59
C LYS A 89 1.61 -8.19 -12.37
N ALA A 90 2.12 -6.98 -12.61
CA ALA A 90 1.48 -6.02 -13.50
C ALA A 90 1.44 -6.59 -14.94
N GLU A 91 0.36 -6.32 -15.67
CA GLU A 91 0.13 -6.82 -17.04
C GLU A 91 0.82 -5.99 -18.11
#